data_AF-A0A4Y1WXD1-F1
#
_entry.id   AF-A0A4Y1WXD1-F1
#
_cell.length_a   1.000
_cell.length_b   1.000
_cell.length_c   1.000
_cell.angle_alpha   90.00
_cell.angle_beta   90.00
_cell.angle_gamma   90.00
#
_symmetry.space_group_name_H-M   'P 1'
#
loop_
_entity.id
_entity.type
_entity.pdbx_description
1 polymer ?
#
loop_
_entity_poly.entity_id
_entity_poly.type
_entity_poly.pdbx_seq_one_letter_code
_entity_poly.pdbx_strand_id
1 'polypeptide(L)'
;MKDKHYLYRVAVTCYVDSLFYETGNARRCHERCHSLITQTLCGIGKSTCRNYLRYDRSELLAEVRIPPALKELLHLYVLLVTKCPQTQTAALLQELRRLLEIALRHAGRQGSELTADLLLECLCKGPKERFPQQ
;
A
#
# COMPACT_ATOMS: atom_id res chain seq x y z
N MET A 1 -27.83 1.55 -10.17
CA MET A 1 -26.78 1.84 -9.16
C MET A 1 -25.47 1.27 -9.67
N LYS A 2 -24.38 2.04 -9.69
CA LYS A 2 -23.05 1.47 -9.94
C LYS A 2 -22.69 0.60 -8.74
N ASP A 3 -22.07 -0.55 -8.98
CA ASP A 3 -21.65 -1.50 -7.95
C ASP A 3 -20.78 -0.79 -6.90
N LYS A 4 -21.15 -0.92 -5.61
CA LYS A 4 -20.39 -0.35 -4.48
C LYS A 4 -18.94 -0.84 -4.47
N HIS A 5 -18.69 -2.08 -4.88
CA HIS A 5 -17.35 -2.63 -4.99
C HIS A 5 -16.54 -1.94 -6.11
N TYR A 6 -17.20 -1.59 -7.22
CA TYR A 6 -16.56 -0.83 -8.29
C TYR A 6 -16.20 0.59 -7.83
N LEU A 7 -17.11 1.29 -7.14
CA LEU A 7 -16.81 2.63 -6.60
C LEU A 7 -15.67 2.60 -5.57
N TYR A 8 -15.59 1.56 -4.74
CA TYR A 8 -14.47 1.37 -3.82
C TYR A 8 -13.13 1.18 -4.55
N ARG A 9 -13.09 0.35 -5.60
CA ARG A 9 -11.89 0.16 -6.43
C ARG A 9 -11.47 1.45 -7.13
N VAL A 10 -12.44 2.23 -7.60
CA VAL A 10 -12.20 3.56 -8.19
C VAL A 10 -11.61 4.50 -7.16
N ALA A 11 -12.16 4.59 -5.95
CA ALA A 11 -11.62 5.43 -4.88
C ALA A 11 -10.18 5.06 -4.53
N VAL A 12 -9.89 3.76 -4.35
CA VAL A 12 -8.52 3.26 -4.11
C VAL A 12 -7.59 3.64 -5.26
N THR A 13 -8.07 3.59 -6.50
CA THR A 13 -7.28 3.94 -7.68
C THR A 13 -6.99 5.43 -7.75
N CYS A 14 -7.98 6.31 -7.51
CA CYS A 14 -7.78 7.75 -7.43
C CYS A 14 -6.77 8.09 -6.32
N TYR A 15 -6.91 7.46 -5.16
CA TYR A 15 -5.99 7.65 -4.05
C TYR A 15 -4.56 7.26 -4.43
N VAL A 16 -4.35 6.03 -4.92
CA VAL A 16 -3.03 5.55 -5.33
C VAL A 16 -2.43 6.45 -6.41
N ASP A 17 -3.22 6.84 -7.41
CA ASP A 17 -2.75 7.70 -8.50
C ASP A 17 -2.29 9.09 -8.00
N SER A 18 -3.00 9.66 -7.02
CA SER A 18 -2.58 10.92 -6.39
C SER A 18 -1.19 10.83 -5.72
N LEU A 19 -0.77 9.65 -5.28
CA LEU A 19 0.55 9.42 -4.67
C LEU A 19 1.70 9.42 -5.67
N PHE A 20 1.40 9.27 -6.97
CA PHE A 20 2.40 9.35 -8.04
C PHE A 20 2.60 10.77 -8.55
N TYR A 21 1.76 11.73 -8.13
CA TYR A 21 1.77 13.06 -8.71
C TYR A 21 3.06 13.82 -8.36
N GLU A 22 3.85 14.15 -9.38
CA GLU A 22 4.99 15.06 -9.30
C GLU A 22 4.64 16.34 -10.06
N THR A 23 4.85 17.50 -9.43
CA THR A 23 4.55 18.81 -10.03
C THR A 23 5.19 18.94 -11.41
N GLY A 24 4.39 19.26 -12.43
CA GLY A 24 4.86 19.42 -13.81
C GLY A 24 4.97 18.15 -14.65
N ASN A 25 4.66 16.96 -14.10
CA ASN A 25 4.85 15.68 -14.80
C ASN A 25 3.63 14.74 -14.79
N ALA A 26 2.44 15.29 -14.54
CA ALA A 26 1.18 14.55 -14.34
C ALA A 26 0.94 13.43 -15.37
N ARG A 27 1.16 13.70 -16.67
CA ARG A 27 0.94 12.71 -17.73
C ARG A 27 1.81 11.45 -17.57
N ARG A 28 3.10 11.64 -17.28
CA ARG A 28 4.05 10.54 -17.09
C ARG A 28 3.77 9.80 -15.78
N CYS A 29 3.34 10.52 -14.75
CA CYS A 29 2.94 9.95 -13.47
C CYS A 29 1.75 8.99 -13.61
N HIS A 30 0.71 9.36 -14.36
CA HIS A 30 -0.44 8.47 -14.60
C HIS A 30 -0.07 7.21 -15.40
N GLU A 31 0.75 7.35 -16.44
CA GLU A 31 1.19 6.21 -17.25
C GLU A 31 2.08 5.24 -16.42
N ARG A 32 2.93 5.79 -15.55
CA ARG A 32 3.75 5.03 -14.61
C ARG A 32 2.92 4.36 -13.51
N CYS A 33 1.92 5.06 -12.97
CA CYS A 33 0.99 4.51 -11.99
C CYS A 33 0.16 3.36 -12.59
N HIS A 34 -0.27 3.50 -13.85
CA HIS A 34 -0.99 2.47 -14.58
C HIS A 34 -0.18 1.19 -14.79
N SER A 35 1.06 1.33 -15.26
CA SER A 35 1.92 0.17 -15.51
C SER A 35 2.36 -0.55 -14.23
N LEU A 36 2.49 0.17 -13.12
CA LEU A 36 2.98 -0.42 -11.86
C LEU A 36 1.87 -0.95 -10.97
N ILE A 37 0.69 -0.31 -10.93
CA ILE A 37 -0.31 -0.61 -9.89
C ILE A 37 -1.76 -0.65 -10.41
N THR A 38 -2.24 0.39 -11.09
CA THR A 38 -3.70 0.56 -11.25
C THR A 38 -4.31 -0.41 -12.26
N GLN A 39 -3.52 -0.95 -13.21
CA GLN A 39 -3.94 -2.07 -14.05
C GLN A 39 -4.35 -3.27 -13.18
N THR A 40 -3.56 -3.61 -12.16
CA THR A 40 -3.80 -4.76 -11.28
C THR A 40 -4.93 -4.49 -10.28
N LEU A 41 -5.00 -3.30 -9.68
CA LEU A 41 -6.03 -2.98 -8.67
C LEU A 41 -7.43 -2.83 -9.26
N CYS A 42 -7.54 -2.14 -10.39
CA CYS A 42 -8.82 -1.74 -10.96
C CYS A 42 -9.20 -2.55 -12.21
N GLY A 43 -8.31 -3.44 -12.70
CA GLY A 43 -8.57 -4.26 -13.89
C GLY A 43 -8.74 -3.41 -15.16
N ILE A 44 -8.21 -2.19 -15.12
CA ILE A 44 -8.40 -1.20 -16.18
C ILE A 44 -7.31 -1.40 -17.22
N GLY A 45 -7.71 -1.71 -18.46
CA GLY A 45 -6.81 -1.83 -19.59
C GLY A 45 -6.15 -0.51 -19.98
N LYS A 46 -5.06 -0.57 -20.76
CA LYS A 46 -4.30 0.61 -21.17
C LYS A 46 -5.13 1.67 -21.92
N SER A 47 -6.15 1.26 -22.69
CA SER A 47 -7.07 2.16 -23.40
C SER A 47 -8.08 2.87 -22.50
N THR A 48 -8.30 2.35 -21.28
CA THR A 48 -9.27 2.87 -20.31
C THR A 48 -8.61 3.39 -19.04
N CYS A 49 -7.27 3.48 -19.01
CA CYS A 49 -6.44 3.79 -17.84
C CYS A 49 -6.76 5.10 -17.13
N ARG A 50 -7.53 6.01 -17.74
CA ARG A 50 -7.97 7.28 -17.17
C ARG A 50 -9.47 7.35 -16.88
N ASN A 51 -10.23 6.29 -17.13
CA ASN A 51 -11.68 6.30 -16.96
C ASN A 51 -12.11 6.57 -15.51
N TYR A 52 -11.27 6.19 -14.54
CA TYR A 52 -11.52 6.47 -13.13
C TYR A 52 -11.49 7.98 -12.81
N LEU A 53 -10.76 8.81 -13.58
CA LEU A 53 -10.71 10.27 -13.39
C LEU A 53 -12.06 10.95 -13.63
N ARG A 54 -12.98 10.31 -14.35
CA ARG A 54 -14.37 10.79 -14.49
C ARG A 54 -15.12 10.84 -13.15
N TYR A 55 -14.58 10.18 -12.12
CA TYR A 55 -15.16 10.13 -10.79
C TYR A 55 -14.45 11.02 -9.77
N ASP A 56 -13.33 11.66 -10.14
CA ASP A 56 -12.49 12.47 -9.23
C ASP A 56 -13.23 13.67 -8.62
N ARG A 57 -14.21 14.22 -9.35
CA ARG A 57 -15.11 15.30 -8.88
C ARG A 57 -16.51 14.81 -8.59
N SER A 58 -16.71 13.49 -8.49
CA SER A 58 -18.04 12.92 -8.33
C SER A 58 -18.39 12.85 -6.86
N GLU A 59 -19.52 13.45 -6.50
CA GLU A 59 -20.15 13.28 -5.18
C GLU A 59 -20.35 11.79 -4.83
N LEU A 60 -20.39 10.91 -5.84
CA LEU A 60 -20.45 9.45 -5.70
C LEU A 60 -19.25 8.84 -4.96
N LEU A 61 -18.08 9.49 -4.93
CA LEU A 61 -16.93 9.02 -4.15
C LEU A 61 -16.88 9.62 -2.74
N ALA A 62 -17.66 10.66 -2.45
CA ALA A 62 -17.63 11.34 -1.15
C ALA A 62 -18.03 10.40 0.01
N GLU A 63 -18.91 9.44 -0.27
CA GLU A 63 -19.34 8.42 0.69
C GLU A 63 -18.38 7.22 0.79
N VAL A 64 -17.40 7.11 -0.12
CA VAL A 64 -16.47 5.98 -0.17
C VAL A 64 -15.25 6.26 0.71
N ARG A 65 -15.28 5.74 1.93
CA ARG A 65 -14.17 5.88 2.88
C ARG A 65 -13.17 4.73 2.75
N ILE A 66 -11.96 5.04 2.28
CA ILE A 66 -10.82 4.13 2.38
C ILE A 66 -10.34 4.14 3.85
N PRO A 67 -10.23 2.98 4.52
CA PRO A 67 -9.74 2.90 5.90
C PRO A 67 -8.33 3.52 6.04
N PRO A 68 -8.05 4.31 7.10
CA PRO A 68 -6.74 4.95 7.29
C PRO A 68 -5.57 3.97 7.30
N ALA A 69 -5.69 2.82 7.96
CA ALA A 69 -4.63 1.81 7.97
C ALA A 69 -4.33 1.25 6.57
N LEU A 70 -5.36 1.10 5.72
CA LEU A 70 -5.18 0.68 4.34
C LEU A 70 -4.47 1.75 3.51
N LYS A 71 -4.75 3.04 3.77
CA LYS A 71 -4.05 4.15 3.11
C LYS A 71 -2.55 4.11 3.36
N GLU A 72 -2.11 3.82 4.58
CA GLU A 72 -0.67 3.71 4.90
C GLU A 72 0.00 2.49 4.24
N LEU A 73 -0.70 1.36 4.16
CA LEU A 73 -0.21 0.20 3.40
C LEU A 73 -0.05 0.51 1.92
N LEU A 74 -1.00 1.25 1.33
CA LEU A 74 -0.92 1.70 -0.05
C LEU A 74 0.24 2.69 -0.25
N HIS A 75 0.44 3.65 0.67
CA HIS A 75 1.60 4.55 0.65
C HIS A 75 2.93 3.78 0.64
N LEU A 76 3.09 2.83 1.56
CA LEU A 76 4.29 2.00 1.64
C LEU A 76 4.53 1.25 0.33
N TYR A 77 3.48 0.64 -0.23
CA TYR A 77 3.59 -0.08 -1.49
C TYR A 77 4.02 0.85 -2.65
N VAL A 78 3.38 2.01 -2.79
CA VAL A 78 3.74 3.02 -3.80
C VAL A 78 5.18 3.47 -3.66
N LEU A 79 5.63 3.75 -2.44
CA LEU A 79 7.00 4.16 -2.17
C LEU A 79 8.01 3.11 -2.66
N LEU A 80 7.75 1.83 -2.39
CA LEU A 80 8.65 0.75 -2.79
C LEU A 80 8.65 0.54 -4.31
N VAL A 81 7.48 0.43 -4.95
CA VAL A 81 7.45 0.17 -6.41
C VAL A 81 7.94 1.35 -7.25
N THR A 82 7.95 2.57 -6.70
CA THR A 82 8.50 3.75 -7.40
C THR A 82 10.01 3.87 -7.27
N LYS A 83 10.64 3.20 -6.30
CA LYS A 83 12.08 3.31 -6.02
C LYS A 83 12.86 2.01 -6.28
N CYS A 84 12.20 0.87 -6.22
CA CYS A 84 12.84 -0.44 -6.32
C CYS A 84 12.34 -1.23 -7.56
N PRO A 85 13.16 -2.11 -8.14
CA PRO A 85 12.69 -3.11 -9.09
C PRO A 85 11.55 -3.96 -8.48
N GLN A 86 10.64 -4.45 -9.32
CA GLN A 86 9.47 -5.24 -8.85
C GLN A 86 9.88 -6.48 -8.04
N THR A 87 10.92 -7.19 -8.48
CA THR A 87 11.46 -8.37 -7.77
C THR A 87 11.98 -8.03 -6.38
N GLN A 88 12.69 -6.91 -6.24
CA GLN A 88 13.22 -6.42 -4.96
C GLN A 88 12.12 -5.90 -4.04
N THR A 89 11.10 -5.25 -4.60
CA THR A 89 9.92 -4.81 -3.85
C THR A 89 9.20 -5.99 -3.20
N ALA A 90 8.96 -7.05 -3.99
CA ALA A 90 8.32 -8.27 -3.48
C ALA A 90 9.17 -8.95 -2.40
N ALA A 91 10.48 -9.08 -2.62
CA ALA A 91 11.41 -9.66 -1.63
C ALA A 91 11.42 -8.88 -0.31
N LEU A 92 11.49 -7.54 -0.38
CA LEU A 92 11.48 -6.68 0.80
C LEU A 92 10.15 -6.78 1.57
N LEU A 93 9.01 -6.74 0.88
CA LEU A 93 7.70 -6.89 1.51
C LEU A 93 7.53 -8.26 2.16
N GLN A 94 8.03 -9.32 1.53
CA GLN A 94 8.03 -10.65 2.10
C GLN A 94 8.87 -10.71 3.39
N GLU A 95 10.04 -10.09 3.39
CA GLU A 95 10.90 -10.06 4.57
C GLU A 95 10.28 -9.21 5.69
N LEU A 96 9.75 -8.02 5.38
CA LEU A 96 9.02 -7.19 6.36
C LEU A 96 7.84 -7.94 6.99
N ARG A 97 7.04 -8.65 6.17
CA ARG A 97 5.95 -9.50 6.66
C ARG A 97 6.48 -10.58 7.61
N ARG A 98 7.55 -11.29 7.20
CA ARG A 98 8.16 -12.34 8.01
C ARG A 98 8.62 -11.80 9.36
N LEU A 99 9.27 -10.64 9.39
CA LEU A 99 9.76 -10.02 10.62
C LEU A 99 8.62 -9.58 11.54
N LEU A 100 7.57 -8.97 10.97
CA LEU A 100 6.36 -8.61 11.71
C LEU A 100 5.69 -9.85 12.33
N GLU A 101 5.54 -10.94 11.58
CA GLU A 101 4.97 -12.19 12.10
C GLU A 101 5.74 -12.72 13.30
N ILE A 102 7.07 -12.66 13.28
CA ILE A 102 7.88 -13.14 14.41
C ILE A 102 7.76 -12.20 15.60
N ALA A 103 7.80 -10.88 15.39
CA ALA A 103 7.61 -9.89 16.46
C ALA A 103 6.24 -10.05 17.14
N LEU A 104 5.17 -10.23 16.35
CA LEU A 104 3.81 -10.48 16.85
C LEU A 104 3.74 -11.76 17.69
N ARG A 105 4.35 -12.85 17.23
CA ARG A 105 4.41 -14.12 17.99
C ARG A 105 5.18 -13.96 19.30
N HIS A 106 6.26 -13.18 19.31
CA HIS A 106 7.06 -12.94 20.52
C HIS A 106 6.29 -12.11 21.54
N ALA A 107 5.67 -11.01 21.11
CA ALA A 107 4.83 -10.17 21.96
C ALA A 107 3.65 -10.97 22.56
N GLY A 108 2.98 -11.79 21.74
CA GLY A 108 1.89 -12.65 22.21
C GLY A 108 2.31 -13.70 23.25
N ARG A 109 3.57 -14.14 23.24
CA ARG A 109 4.11 -15.06 24.27
C ARG A 109 4.45 -14.36 25.58
N GLN A 110 4.81 -13.07 25.53
CA GLN A 110 5.16 -12.30 26.73
C GLN A 110 3.92 -11.73 27.46
N GLY A 111 2.74 -11.80 26.86
CA GLY A 111 1.50 -11.28 27.47
C GLY A 111 1.43 -9.76 27.53
N SER A 112 2.39 -9.06 26.91
CA SER A 112 2.44 -7.60 26.84
C SER A 112 1.38 -7.06 25.87
N GLU A 113 0.84 -5.87 26.16
CA GLU A 113 -0.02 -5.15 25.23
C GLU A 113 0.74 -4.83 23.94
N LEU A 114 0.11 -5.10 22.80
CA LEU A 114 0.76 -5.01 21.51
C LEU A 114 0.70 -3.57 20.99
N THR A 115 1.79 -2.81 21.20
CA THR A 115 1.91 -1.42 20.73
C THR A 115 2.77 -1.31 19.47
N ALA A 116 2.58 -0.24 18.71
CA ALA A 116 3.41 0.04 17.53
C ALA A 116 4.89 0.19 17.91
N ASP A 117 5.19 0.84 19.03
CA ASP A 117 6.57 1.07 19.50
C ASP A 117 7.29 -0.24 19.82
N LEU A 118 6.62 -1.18 20.49
CA LEU A 118 7.19 -2.50 20.79
C LEU A 118 7.50 -3.29 19.52
N LEU A 119 6.61 -3.25 18.52
CA LEU A 119 6.85 -3.90 17.24
C LEU A 119 8.01 -3.26 16.49
N LEU A 120 8.08 -1.92 16.48
CA LEU A 120 9.18 -1.20 15.83
C LEU A 120 10.51 -1.51 16.51
N GLU A 121 10.55 -1.56 17.84
CA GLU A 121 11.76 -1.93 18.58
C GLU A 121 12.23 -3.35 18.20
N CYS A 122 11.30 -4.32 18.12
CA CYS A 122 11.61 -5.66 17.64
C CYS A 122 12.12 -5.67 16.19
N LEU A 123 11.54 -4.84 15.32
CA LEU A 123 11.96 -4.72 13.93
C LEU A 123 13.31 -3.99 13.77
N CYS A 124 13.69 -3.11 14.69
CA CYS A 124 14.96 -2.37 14.63
C CYS A 124 16.15 -3.16 15.19
N LYS A 125 15.92 -4.12 16.10
CA LYS A 125 16.97 -5.00 16.63
C LYS A 125 17.59 -5.86 15.53
N GLY A 126 18.90 -6.12 15.58
CA GLY A 126 19.58 -6.98 14.61
C GLY A 126 19.10 -8.45 14.68
N PRO A 127 19.27 -9.29 13.64
CA PRO A 127 18.80 -10.68 13.65
C PRO A 127 19.28 -11.50 14.85
N LYS A 128 20.50 -11.23 15.34
CA LYS A 128 21.11 -11.86 16.52
C LYS A 128 20.56 -11.34 17.85
N GLU A 129 20.06 -10.10 17.87
CA GLU A 129 19.51 -9.43 19.06
C GLU A 129 18.00 -9.65 19.21
N ARG A 130 17.31 -10.00 18.12
CA ARG A 130 15.86 -10.25 18.13
C ARG A 130 15.49 -11.54 18.88
N PHE A 131 16.33 -12.57 18.82
CA PHE A 131 16.10 -13.86 19.45
C PHE A 131 17.43 -14.40 19.99
N PRO A 132 17.79 -14.16 21.27
CA PRO A 132 18.92 -14.84 21.87
C PRO A 132 18.64 -16.35 21.77
N GLN A 133 19.55 -17.07 21.11
CA GLN A 133 19.54 -18.53 21.12
C GLN A 133 19.82 -18.95 22.56
N GLN A 134 18.82 -19.55 23.22
CA GLN A 134 19.05 -20.34 24.43
C GLN A 134 19.71 -21.66 24.05
#